data_AF-A0ABD5DUV4-F1
#
_entry.id   AF-A0ABD5DUV4-F1
#
_cell.length_a   1.000
_cell.length_b   1.000
_cell.length_c   1.000
_cell.angle_alpha   90.00
_cell.angle_beta   90.00
_cell.angle_gamma   90.00
#
_symmetry.space_group_name_H-M   'P 1'
#
loop_
_entity.id
_entity.type
_entity.pdbx_description
1 polymer ?
#
loop_
_entity_poly.entity_id
_entity_poly.type
_entity_poly.pdbx_seq_one_letter_code
_entity_poly.pdbx_strand_id
1 'polypeptide(L)'
;LYDVAVGEVWPVDKIERLVGQAHAAGLKMEVIESVNIHDDIKIGLPTRERYIANYQQTIRNLARFGVKVICYNFMPVFDWMKTDMNYVLPDGSLTMAFEKKDIDKRLEDVVKEVLE
;
A
#
# COMPACT_ATOMS: atom_id res chain seq x y z
N LEU A 1 4.50 1.84 -11.79
CA LEU A 1 5.10 1.67 -10.45
C LEU A 1 4.25 0.74 -9.62
N TYR A 2 2.94 0.99 -9.54
CA TYR A 2 1.97 0.13 -8.85
C TYR A 2 1.75 -1.26 -9.47
N ASP A 3 2.32 -1.52 -10.64
CA ASP A 3 2.35 -2.82 -11.32
C ASP A 3 3.59 -3.66 -10.96
N VAL A 4 4.50 -3.11 -10.14
CA VAL A 4 5.68 -3.84 -9.64
C VAL A 4 5.24 -4.72 -8.48
N ALA A 5 5.59 -6.01 -8.54
CA ALA A 5 5.27 -6.95 -7.48
C ALA A 5 5.85 -6.51 -6.13
N VAL A 6 5.13 -6.80 -5.05
CA VAL A 6 5.58 -6.47 -3.69
C VAL A 6 6.95 -7.11 -3.43
N GLY A 7 7.86 -6.36 -2.82
CA GLY A 7 9.21 -6.83 -2.52
C GLY A 7 10.21 -6.74 -3.69
N GLU A 8 9.77 -6.46 -4.91
CA GLU A 8 10.69 -6.22 -6.04
C GLU A 8 11.26 -4.80 -6.04
N VAL A 9 12.47 -4.67 -6.59
CA VAL A 9 13.13 -3.36 -6.73
C VAL A 9 12.30 -2.49 -7.67
N TRP A 10 12.03 -1.25 -7.24
CA TRP A 10 11.34 -0.29 -8.09
C TRP A 10 12.27 0.19 -9.21
N PRO A 11 11.89 -0.02 -10.49
CA PRO A 11 12.71 0.37 -11.63
C PRO A 11 12.89 1.89 -11.72
N VAL A 12 14.10 2.32 -12.05
CA VAL A 12 14.49 3.75 -12.12
C VAL A 12 13.63 4.52 -13.13
N ASP A 13 13.36 3.94 -14.29
CA ASP A 13 12.53 4.52 -15.35
C ASP A 13 11.08 4.73 -14.90
N LYS A 14 10.54 3.80 -14.11
CA LYS A 14 9.17 3.94 -13.57
C LYS A 14 9.09 5.02 -12.50
N ILE A 15 10.13 5.18 -11.68
CA ILE A 15 10.22 6.26 -10.69
C ILE A 15 10.34 7.60 -11.40
N GLU A 16 11.25 7.70 -12.38
CA GLU A 16 11.46 8.91 -13.19
C GLU A 16 10.15 9.37 -13.83
N ARG A 17 9.41 8.46 -14.46
CA ARG A 17 8.12 8.77 -15.07
C ARG A 17 7.12 9.32 -14.05
N LEU A 18 7.01 8.71 -12.87
CA LEU A 18 6.06 9.14 -11.84
C LEU A 18 6.43 10.53 -11.28
N VAL A 19 7.70 10.72 -10.93
CA VAL A 19 8.20 12.02 -10.43
C VAL A 19 8.07 13.10 -11.50
N GLY A 20 8.37 12.75 -12.75
CA GLY A 20 8.23 13.63 -13.91
C GLY A 20 6.80 14.12 -14.13
N GLN A 21 5.79 13.27 -13.89
CA GLN A 21 4.38 13.68 -13.98
C GLN A 21 4.03 14.76 -12.94
N ALA A 22 4.51 14.63 -11.71
CA ALA A 22 4.30 15.65 -10.68
C ALA A 22 5.02 16.95 -11.04
N HIS A 23 6.28 16.86 -11.47
CA HIS A 23 7.08 18.02 -11.85
C HIS A 23 6.50 18.77 -13.06
N ALA A 24 5.98 18.06 -14.06
CA ALA A 24 5.32 18.65 -15.22
C ALA A 24 4.06 19.46 -14.85
N ALA A 25 3.40 19.10 -13.73
CA ALA A 25 2.29 19.85 -13.16
C ALA A 25 2.72 20.98 -12.21
N GLY A 26 4.03 21.25 -12.06
CA GLY A 26 4.56 22.25 -11.14
C GLY A 26 4.55 21.82 -9.67
N LEU A 27 4.30 20.54 -9.39
CA LEU A 27 4.32 19.96 -8.05
C LEU A 27 5.66 19.31 -7.74
N LYS A 28 5.93 19.02 -6.46
CA LYS A 28 7.07 18.22 -6.02
C LYS A 28 6.61 16.85 -5.52
N MET A 29 7.48 15.86 -5.63
CA MET A 29 7.26 14.53 -5.06
C MET A 29 8.28 14.26 -3.95
N GLU A 30 8.01 14.78 -2.75
CA GLU A 30 8.93 14.65 -1.61
C GLU A 30 8.66 13.41 -0.75
N VAL A 31 7.47 12.83 -0.86
CA VAL A 31 7.02 11.68 -0.06
C VAL A 31 6.52 10.58 -0.98
N ILE A 32 6.87 9.34 -0.66
CA ILE A 32 6.24 8.14 -1.23
C ILE A 32 5.43 7.44 -0.14
N GLU A 33 4.15 7.23 -0.39
CA GLU A 33 3.24 6.44 0.43
C GLU A 33 2.51 5.45 -0.48
N SER A 34 2.87 4.15 -0.48
CA SER A 34 3.89 3.45 0.31
C SER A 34 4.89 2.69 -0.56
N VAL A 35 6.03 2.34 0.02
CA VAL A 35 6.81 1.19 -0.46
C VAL A 35 6.38 -0.01 0.38
N ASN A 36 5.72 -0.99 -0.24
CA ASN A 36 5.14 -2.11 0.48
C ASN A 36 6.20 -3.06 1.05
N ILE A 37 6.01 -3.47 2.30
CA ILE A 37 6.83 -4.48 2.97
C ILE A 37 6.30 -5.87 2.62
N HIS A 38 7.17 -6.71 2.05
CA HIS A 38 6.83 -8.09 1.70
C HIS A 38 6.50 -8.92 2.95
N ASP A 39 5.52 -9.82 2.85
CA ASP A 39 5.04 -10.59 4.00
C ASP A 39 6.12 -11.49 4.62
N ASP A 40 7.01 -12.09 3.83
CA ASP A 40 8.19 -12.81 4.35
C ASP A 40 9.04 -11.99 5.34
N ILE A 41 9.11 -10.66 5.17
CA ILE A 41 9.75 -9.78 6.16
C ILE A 41 8.93 -9.75 7.45
N LYS A 42 7.61 -9.58 7.33
CA LYS A 42 6.67 -9.50 8.46
C LYS A 42 6.63 -10.78 9.30
N ILE A 43 6.60 -11.94 8.65
CA ILE A 43 6.58 -13.25 9.32
C ILE A 43 7.98 -13.84 9.57
N GLY A 44 9.03 -13.14 9.15
CA GLY A 44 10.41 -13.47 9.49
C GLY A 44 10.99 -14.71 8.79
N LEU A 45 10.53 -15.03 7.59
CA LEU A 45 11.07 -16.16 6.81
C LEU A 45 12.52 -15.89 6.34
N PRO A 46 13.34 -16.93 6.11
CA PRO A 46 14.73 -16.75 5.64
C PRO A 46 14.85 -15.97 4.32
N THR A 47 13.84 -16.06 3.46
CA THR A 47 13.74 -15.34 2.19
C THR A 47 13.67 -13.81 2.34
N ARG A 48 13.38 -13.30 3.56
CA ARG A 48 13.31 -11.85 3.85
C ARG A 48 14.58 -11.09 3.48
N GLU A 49 15.75 -11.71 3.54
CA GLU A 49 17.03 -11.03 3.27
C GLU A 49 17.07 -10.45 1.85
N ARG A 50 16.53 -11.18 0.86
CA ARG A 50 16.38 -10.68 -0.52
C ARG A 50 15.47 -9.46 -0.56
N TYR A 51 14.31 -9.53 0.09
CA TYR A 51 13.34 -8.45 0.04
C TYR A 51 13.81 -7.20 0.80
N ILE A 52 14.57 -7.38 1.89
CA ILE A 52 15.23 -6.27 2.60
C ILE A 52 16.26 -5.60 1.68
N ALA A 53 17.10 -6.38 0.99
CA ALA A 53 18.06 -5.85 0.02
C ALA A 53 17.36 -5.09 -1.12
N ASN A 54 16.26 -5.62 -1.64
CA ASN A 54 15.45 -4.96 -2.67
C ASN A 54 14.84 -3.65 -2.16
N TYR A 55 14.30 -3.64 -0.94
CA TYR A 55 13.73 -2.46 -0.32
C TYR A 55 14.79 -1.36 -0.14
N GLN A 56 15.99 -1.72 0.32
CA GLN A 56 17.13 -0.80 0.41
C GLN A 56 17.51 -0.22 -0.97
N GLN A 57 17.52 -1.04 -2.02
CA GLN A 57 17.80 -0.56 -3.38
C GLN A 57 16.71 0.39 -3.89
N THR A 58 15.44 0.11 -3.60
CA THR A 58 14.32 1.02 -3.89
C THR A 58 14.50 2.36 -3.19
N ILE A 59 14.90 2.39 -1.90
CA ILE A 59 15.21 3.63 -1.18
C ILE A 59 16.29 4.43 -1.91
N ARG A 60 17.39 3.78 -2.31
CA ARG A 60 18.48 4.43 -3.06
C ARG A 60 18.00 4.99 -4.40
N ASN A 61 17.15 4.25 -5.12
CA ASN A 61 16.59 4.71 -6.39
C ASN A 61 15.70 5.94 -6.18
N LEU A 62 14.80 5.92 -5.21
CA LEU A 62 13.91 7.04 -4.87
C LEU A 62 14.69 8.31 -4.48
N ALA A 63 15.73 8.16 -3.66
CA ALA A 63 16.57 9.28 -3.22
C ALA A 63 17.20 10.05 -4.40
N ARG A 64 17.54 9.37 -5.50
CA ARG A 64 18.10 10.00 -6.72
C ARG A 64 17.13 10.97 -7.38
N PHE A 65 15.83 10.81 -7.16
CA PHE A 65 14.78 11.67 -7.72
C PHE A 65 14.23 12.68 -6.71
N GLY A 66 14.91 12.86 -5.57
CA GLY A 66 14.56 13.89 -4.60
C GLY A 66 13.43 13.52 -3.63
N VAL A 67 13.00 12.25 -3.60
CA VAL A 67 12.12 11.73 -2.55
C VAL A 67 12.88 11.73 -1.23
N LYS A 68 12.29 12.34 -0.19
CA LYS A 68 12.91 12.56 1.12
C LYS A 68 12.32 11.67 2.21
N VAL A 69 11.05 11.30 2.08
CA VAL A 69 10.31 10.55 3.09
C VAL A 69 9.61 9.35 2.44
N ILE A 70 9.64 8.21 3.11
CA ILE A 70 8.88 7.02 2.73
C ILE A 70 7.95 6.68 3.90
N CYS A 71 6.64 6.76 3.67
CA CYS A 71 5.64 6.21 4.58
C CYS A 71 5.47 4.71 4.29
N TYR A 72 5.41 3.90 5.35
CA TYR A 72 5.20 2.46 5.26
C TYR A 72 4.45 1.95 6.50
N ASN A 73 3.91 0.75 6.43
CA ASN A 73 3.31 0.07 7.58
C ASN A 73 3.84 -1.38 7.72
N PHE A 74 3.60 -1.98 8.89
CA PHE A 74 3.97 -3.36 9.18
C PHE A 74 2.74 -4.23 9.53
N MET A 75 1.58 -3.89 8.94
CA MET A 75 0.34 -4.61 9.22
C MET A 75 0.33 -5.98 8.53
N PRO A 76 -0.01 -7.07 9.24
CA PRO A 76 -0.05 -8.41 8.66
C PRO A 76 -1.36 -8.62 7.88
N VAL A 77 -1.25 -9.08 6.63
CA VAL A 77 -2.37 -9.45 5.73
C VAL A 77 -3.29 -8.29 5.34
N PHE A 78 -4.00 -7.70 6.31
CA PHE A 78 -4.93 -6.61 6.08
C PHE A 78 -4.26 -5.27 6.40
N ASP A 79 -4.27 -4.36 5.43
CA ASP A 79 -3.97 -2.95 5.67
C ASP A 79 -5.18 -2.28 6.37
N TRP A 80 -5.34 -0.96 6.26
CA TRP A 80 -6.48 -0.24 6.84
C TRP A 80 -7.84 -0.90 6.50
N MET A 81 -8.52 -1.47 7.51
CA MET A 81 -9.79 -2.16 7.33
C MET A 81 -10.98 -1.20 7.51
N LYS A 82 -12.00 -1.36 6.67
CA LYS A 82 -13.32 -0.71 6.71
C LYS A 82 -14.38 -1.72 6.31
N THR A 83 -15.61 -1.58 6.82
CA THR A 83 -16.73 -2.47 6.46
C THR A 83 -17.82 -1.75 5.69
N ASP A 84 -17.91 -0.42 5.80
CA ASP A 84 -18.74 0.41 4.94
C ASP A 84 -17.89 1.49 4.28
N MET A 85 -17.90 1.52 2.93
CA MET A 85 -17.16 2.47 2.12
C MET A 85 -17.98 3.73 1.77
N ASN A 86 -19.29 3.73 2.04
CA ASN A 86 -20.25 4.76 1.65
C ASN A 86 -21.17 5.16 2.82
N TYR A 87 -20.64 5.22 4.03
CA TYR A 87 -21.41 5.59 5.21
C TYR A 87 -21.86 7.06 5.13
N VAL A 88 -23.18 7.30 5.20
CA VAL A 88 -23.76 8.64 5.06
C VAL A 88 -23.85 9.33 6.42
N LEU A 89 -23.23 10.51 6.54
CA LEU A 89 -23.32 11.36 7.73
C LEU A 89 -24.64 12.16 7.77
N PRO A 90 -25.05 12.71 8.93
CA PRO A 90 -26.29 13.48 9.05
C PRO A 90 -26.39 14.70 8.12
N ASP A 91 -25.26 15.23 7.66
CA ASP A 91 -25.19 16.33 6.69
C ASP A 91 -25.27 15.87 5.22
N GLY A 92 -25.38 14.57 4.98
CA GLY A 92 -25.46 13.95 3.65
C GLY A 92 -24.11 13.62 3.01
N SER A 93 -22.98 13.93 3.66
CA SER A 93 -21.65 13.57 3.15
C SER A 93 -21.34 12.07 3.34
N LEU A 94 -20.42 11.54 2.52
CA LEU A 94 -19.97 10.15 2.60
C LEU A 94 -18.64 10.05 3.35
N THR A 95 -18.51 9.01 4.18
CA THR A 95 -17.26 8.60 4.82
C THR A 95 -17.09 7.08 4.75
N MET A 96 -15.89 6.61 5.08
CA MET A 96 -15.66 5.19 5.39
C MET A 96 -15.89 4.94 6.87
N ALA A 97 -16.51 3.80 7.22
CA ALA A 97 -16.75 3.38 8.59
C ALA A 97 -16.26 1.94 8.83
N PHE A 98 -15.97 1.65 10.09
CA PHE A 98 -15.82 0.28 10.58
C PHE A 98 -17.01 -0.03 11.48
N GLU A 99 -17.96 -0.75 10.94
CA GLU A 99 -19.07 -1.36 11.67
C GLU A 99 -18.71 -2.82 11.96
N LYS A 100 -18.76 -3.21 13.24
CA LYS A 100 -18.47 -4.59 13.66
C LYS A 100 -19.46 -5.61 13.07
N LYS A 101 -20.65 -5.13 12.68
CA LYS A 101 -21.70 -5.97 12.10
C LYS A 101 -21.11 -6.80 10.94
N ASP A 102 -21.43 -8.09 10.93
CA ASP A 102 -21.01 -9.04 9.88
C ASP A 102 -19.52 -9.40 9.84
N ILE A 103 -18.66 -8.88 10.73
CA ILE A 103 -17.23 -9.25 10.82
C ILE A 103 -17.03 -10.62 11.48
N ASP A 104 -17.85 -10.96 12.47
CA ASP A 104 -17.73 -12.22 13.22
C ASP A 104 -18.26 -13.44 12.42
N LYS A 105 -18.59 -13.26 11.13
CA LYS A 105 -19.02 -14.36 10.24
C LYS A 105 -17.85 -15.30 9.96
N ARG A 106 -18.15 -16.59 9.86
CA ARG A 106 -17.14 -17.56 9.41
C ARG A 106 -16.92 -17.37 7.92
N LEU A 107 -15.73 -17.71 7.43
CA LEU A 107 -15.37 -17.55 6.03
C LEU A 107 -16.36 -18.27 5.10
N GLU A 108 -16.87 -19.43 5.52
CA GLU A 108 -17.86 -20.19 4.75
C GLU A 108 -19.18 -19.43 4.58
N ASP A 109 -19.60 -18.71 5.62
CA ASP A 109 -20.85 -17.94 5.62
C ASP A 109 -20.70 -16.70 4.71
N VAL A 110 -19.52 -16.06 4.70
CA VAL A 110 -19.20 -14.93 3.80
C VAL A 110 -19.14 -15.37 2.34
N VAL A 111 -18.48 -16.50 2.05
CA VAL A 111 -18.37 -17.03 0.67
C VAL A 111 -19.74 -17.32 0.09
N LYS A 112 -20.65 -17.87 0.90
CA LYS A 112 -22.03 -18.16 0.48
C LYS A 112 -22.80 -16.88 0.12
N GLU A 113 -22.72 -15.84 0.94
CA GLU A 113 -23.41 -14.57 0.69
C GLU A 113 -22.88 -13.79 -0.52
N VAL A 114 -21.60 -13.96 -0.88
CA VAL A 114 -20.98 -13.22 -1.99
C VAL A 114 -21.13 -13.94 -3.33
N LEU A 115 -21.13 -15.28 -3.34
CA LEU A 115 -21.16 -16.08 -4.55
C LEU A 115 -22.55 -16.59 -4.95
N GLU A 116 -23.52 -16.62 -4.02
CA GLU A 116 -24.93 -16.93 -4.28
C GLU A 116 -25.78 -15.66 -4.41
#